data_AF-A0A925IXA9-F1
#
_entry.id   AF-A0A925IXA9-F1
#
_cell.length_a   1.000
_cell.length_b   1.000
_cell.length_c   1.000
_cell.angle_alpha   90.00
_cell.angle_beta   90.00
_cell.angle_gamma   90.00
#
_symmetry.space_group_name_H-M   'P 1'
#
loop_
_entity.id
_entity.type
_entity.pdbx_description
1 polymer ?
#
loop_
_entity_poly.entity_id
_entity_poly.type
_entity_poly.pdbx_seq_one_letter_code
_entity_poly.pdbx_strand_id
1 'polypeptide(L)'
;MKRYRIIFLVFTLIIFCAACSKKFYESNGATIYNSGKNMQGEVMLDKSASRIKFVNSCKGCHGKKGDAMNKVSIKFSYLSNSNNFTIPYTDSLFFRFLDHDLKSNGTKANIGVIWKMADKDKKDLLTYLKTL
;
A
#
# COMPACT_ATOMS: atom_id res chain seq x y z
N MET A 1 -56.61 2.19 -10.33
CA MET A 1 -55.57 1.40 -9.60
C MET A 1 -54.41 0.85 -10.46
N LYS A 2 -54.40 0.98 -11.80
CA LYS A 2 -53.32 0.42 -12.64
C LYS A 2 -52.10 1.35 -12.88
N ARG A 3 -52.20 2.65 -12.56
CA ARG A 3 -51.16 3.65 -12.86
C ARG A 3 -50.07 3.81 -11.78
N TYR A 4 -50.31 3.36 -10.55
CA TYR A 4 -49.34 3.46 -9.44
C TYR A 4 -48.31 2.32 -9.39
N ARG A 5 -48.53 1.23 -10.15
CA ARG A 5 -47.59 0.08 -10.19
C ARG A 5 -46.33 0.33 -11.01
N ILE A 6 -46.36 1.25 -11.97
CA ILE A 6 -45.22 1.53 -12.86
C ILE A 6 -44.21 2.45 -12.17
N ILE A 7 -44.66 3.36 -11.32
CA ILE A 7 -43.78 4.32 -10.61
C ILE A 7 -42.90 3.62 -9.56
N PHE A 8 -43.43 2.57 -8.91
CA PHE A 8 -42.68 1.82 -7.89
C PHE A 8 -41.54 0.96 -8.47
N LEU A 9 -41.61 0.59 -9.75
CA LEU A 9 -40.59 -0.22 -10.44
C LEU A 9 -39.40 0.61 -10.94
N VAL A 10 -39.60 1.91 -11.18
CA VAL A 10 -38.51 2.82 -11.59
C VAL A 10 -37.67 3.26 -10.39
N PHE A 11 -38.28 3.38 -9.20
CA PHE A 11 -37.58 3.80 -7.98
C PHE A 11 -36.66 2.71 -7.39
N THR A 12 -36.98 1.43 -7.57
CA THR A 12 -36.13 0.31 -7.10
C THR A 12 -34.89 0.08 -7.96
N LEU A 13 -34.88 0.55 -9.22
CA LEU A 13 -33.71 0.41 -10.10
C LEU A 13 -32.59 1.40 -9.77
N ILE A 14 -32.91 2.57 -9.23
CA ILE A 14 -31.93 3.63 -8.93
C ILE A 14 -31.14 3.32 -7.63
N ILE A 15 -31.73 2.57 -6.69
CA ILE A 15 -31.11 2.29 -5.39
C ILE A 15 -29.99 1.24 -5.48
N PHE A 16 -29.94 0.42 -6.52
CA PHE A 16 -28.88 -0.59 -6.69
C PHE A 16 -27.55 -0.06 -7.27
N CYS A 17 -27.51 1.18 -7.77
CA CYS A 17 -26.28 1.78 -8.31
C CYS A 17 -25.42 2.50 -7.25
N ALA A 18 -25.87 2.61 -5.99
CA ALA A 18 -25.08 3.16 -4.89
C ALA A 18 -24.10 2.15 -4.27
N ALA A 19 -23.96 0.96 -4.86
CA ALA A 19 -23.05 -0.08 -4.39
C ALA A 19 -21.59 0.29 -4.70
N CYS A 20 -20.89 0.76 -3.67
CA CYS A 20 -19.43 0.82 -3.57
C CYS A 20 -18.69 1.58 -4.68
N SER A 21 -18.53 2.91 -4.49
CA SER A 21 -17.46 3.66 -5.14
C SER A 21 -16.10 3.13 -4.67
N LYS A 22 -15.58 2.09 -5.34
CA LYS A 22 -14.21 1.59 -5.13
C LYS A 22 -13.27 2.77 -5.42
N LYS A 23 -12.51 3.24 -4.44
CA LYS A 23 -11.49 4.26 -4.68
C LYS A 23 -10.43 3.65 -5.60
N PHE A 24 -10.43 4.05 -6.87
CA PHE A 24 -9.37 3.73 -7.80
C PHE A 24 -8.21 4.68 -7.54
N TYR A 25 -7.04 4.14 -7.21
CA TYR A 25 -5.81 4.91 -7.19
C TYR A 25 -5.18 4.90 -8.59
N GLU A 26 -4.37 5.91 -8.88
CA GLU A 26 -3.79 6.14 -10.22
C GLU A 26 -2.88 5.00 -10.70
N SER A 27 -2.31 4.21 -9.78
CA SER A 27 -1.45 3.08 -10.10
C SER A 27 -1.57 1.94 -9.09
N ASN A 28 -1.04 0.77 -9.44
CA ASN A 28 -0.94 -0.37 -8.51
C ASN A 28 -0.08 -0.02 -7.28
N GLY A 29 1.08 0.64 -7.49
CA GLY A 29 1.93 1.09 -6.39
C GLY A 29 1.23 2.05 -5.44
N ALA A 30 0.48 3.02 -5.98
CA ALA A 30 -0.35 3.91 -5.17
C ALA A 30 -1.45 3.15 -4.42
N THR A 31 -2.07 2.15 -5.06
CA THR A 31 -3.08 1.27 -4.43
C THR A 31 -2.48 0.52 -3.24
N ILE A 32 -1.33 -0.12 -3.43
CA ILE A 32 -0.61 -0.86 -2.38
C ILE A 32 -0.24 0.07 -1.23
N TYR A 33 0.36 1.23 -1.54
CA TYR A 33 0.77 2.19 -0.53
C TYR A 33 -0.39 2.67 0.35
N ASN A 34 -1.51 3.03 -0.28
CA ASN A 34 -2.64 3.63 0.42
C ASN A 34 -3.51 2.59 1.13
N SER A 35 -3.68 1.40 0.57
CA SER A 35 -4.67 0.41 1.01
C SER A 35 -4.10 -0.91 1.52
N GLY A 36 -2.80 -1.17 1.29
CA GLY A 36 -2.16 -2.46 1.57
C GLY A 36 -2.69 -3.60 0.71
N LYS A 37 -3.35 -3.28 -0.41
CA LYS A 37 -3.85 -4.23 -1.39
C LYS A 37 -3.35 -3.87 -2.79
N ASN A 38 -3.19 -4.86 -3.65
CA ASN A 38 -2.96 -4.59 -5.09
C ASN A 38 -4.28 -4.30 -5.82
N MET A 39 -4.21 -3.98 -7.11
CA MET A 39 -5.39 -3.66 -7.93
C MET A 39 -6.39 -4.83 -8.06
N GLN A 40 -5.90 -6.07 -7.93
CA GLN A 40 -6.72 -7.28 -7.91
C GLN A 40 -7.44 -7.46 -6.57
N GLY A 41 -7.06 -6.69 -5.54
CA GLY A 41 -7.67 -6.72 -4.21
C GLY A 41 -7.00 -7.69 -3.25
N GLU A 42 -5.88 -8.30 -3.63
CA GLU A 42 -5.09 -9.18 -2.77
C GLU A 42 -4.48 -8.39 -1.63
N VAL A 43 -4.43 -8.96 -0.42
CA VAL A 43 -3.89 -8.30 0.77
C VAL A 43 -2.39 -8.56 0.86
N MET A 44 -1.61 -7.48 0.89
CA MET A 44 -0.15 -7.53 0.90
C MET A 44 0.44 -7.87 2.28
N LEU A 45 -0.30 -7.62 3.36
CA LEU A 45 0.16 -7.98 4.71
C LEU A 45 0.07 -9.50 4.91
N ASP A 46 1.19 -10.12 5.28
CA ASP A 46 1.21 -11.49 5.78
C ASP A 46 0.89 -11.49 7.28
N LYS A 47 -0.39 -11.66 7.63
CA LYS A 47 -0.83 -11.68 9.04
C LYS A 47 -0.31 -12.87 9.84
N SER A 48 0.06 -13.96 9.19
CA SER A 48 0.62 -15.15 9.85
C SER A 48 2.08 -14.96 10.23
N ALA A 49 2.86 -14.27 9.38
CA ALA A 49 4.26 -13.96 9.64
C ALA A 49 4.46 -12.65 10.43
N SER A 50 3.44 -11.79 10.49
CA SER A 50 3.52 -10.49 11.18
C SER A 50 3.23 -10.58 12.67
N ARG A 51 4.06 -9.89 13.47
CA ARG A 51 3.76 -9.60 14.88
C ARG A 51 2.65 -8.56 15.03
N ILE A 52 2.63 -7.57 14.15
CA ILE A 52 1.65 -6.47 14.13
C ILE A 52 0.60 -6.79 13.05
N LYS A 53 -0.64 -7.07 13.47
CA LYS A 53 -1.71 -7.56 12.56
C LYS A 53 -2.75 -6.50 12.18
N PHE A 54 -2.71 -5.34 12.82
CA PHE A 54 -3.70 -4.26 12.66
C PHE A 54 -3.28 -3.16 11.69
N VAL A 55 -2.02 -3.18 11.22
CA VAL A 55 -1.56 -2.23 10.19
C VAL A 55 -2.13 -2.65 8.85
N ASN A 56 -2.89 -1.75 8.23
CA ASN A 56 -3.58 -2.08 6.98
C ASN A 56 -2.83 -1.64 5.72
N SER A 57 -1.90 -0.68 5.82
CA SER A 57 -1.17 -0.14 4.66
C SER A 57 0.09 0.60 5.06
N CYS A 58 0.99 0.83 4.10
CA CYS A 58 2.21 1.63 4.30
C CYS A 58 1.85 3.04 4.81
N LYS A 59 0.85 3.67 4.20
CA LYS A 59 0.33 4.99 4.59
C LYS A 59 -0.07 5.09 6.07
N GLY A 60 -0.56 4.01 6.68
CA GLY A 60 -0.98 4.01 8.08
C GLY A 60 0.16 4.37 9.04
N CYS A 61 1.39 3.93 8.73
CA CYS A 61 2.58 4.25 9.54
C CYS A 61 3.38 5.42 8.97
N HIS A 62 3.40 5.56 7.64
CA HIS A 62 4.30 6.49 6.95
C HIS A 62 3.64 7.80 6.51
N GLY A 63 2.35 7.99 6.77
CA GLY A 63 1.62 9.23 6.46
C GLY A 63 1.15 9.30 5.00
N LYS A 64 0.59 10.44 4.58
CA LYS A 64 0.02 10.59 3.22
C LYS A 64 1.07 10.68 2.12
N LYS A 65 2.24 11.27 2.42
CA LYS A 65 3.33 11.49 1.46
C LYS A 65 4.56 10.65 1.77
N GLY A 66 4.45 9.67 2.67
CA GLY A 66 5.56 8.77 3.01
C GLY A 66 6.60 9.39 3.93
N ASP A 67 6.25 10.49 4.60
CA ASP A 67 7.13 11.34 5.41
C ASP A 67 6.49 11.74 6.75
N ALA A 68 5.69 10.85 7.36
CA ALA A 68 5.07 11.13 8.67
C ALA A 68 6.07 11.70 9.69
N MET A 69 7.31 11.19 9.70
CA MET A 69 8.48 11.78 10.37
C MET A 69 9.76 11.33 9.65
N ASN A 70 10.88 12.06 9.76
CA ASN A 70 12.15 11.69 9.12
C ASN A 70 12.59 10.24 9.41
N LYS A 71 12.43 9.77 10.67
CA LYS A 71 12.81 8.39 11.07
C LYS A 71 11.89 7.29 10.52
N VAL A 72 10.74 7.64 9.97
CA VAL A 72 9.77 6.73 9.35
C VAL A 72 9.48 7.13 7.91
N SER A 73 10.36 7.91 7.28
CA SER A 73 10.20 8.23 5.86
C SER A 73 10.49 7.00 5.02
N ILE A 74 9.60 6.71 4.07
CA ILE A 74 9.77 5.66 3.05
C ILE A 74 9.80 6.23 1.63
N LYS A 75 9.90 7.55 1.50
CA LYS A 75 10.23 8.17 0.23
C LYS A 75 11.55 7.61 -0.26
N PHE A 76 11.60 7.15 -1.50
CA PHE A 76 12.84 6.55 -1.99
C PHE A 76 13.98 7.58 -2.04
N SER A 77 13.66 8.85 -2.32
CA SER A 77 14.59 9.98 -2.25
C SER A 77 15.25 10.17 -0.89
N TYR A 78 14.56 9.84 0.20
CA TYR A 78 15.13 9.84 1.55
C TYR A 78 16.00 8.61 1.80
N LEU A 79 15.50 7.43 1.40
CA LEU A 79 16.17 6.13 1.61
C LEU A 79 17.45 5.96 0.79
N SER A 80 17.52 6.56 -0.41
CA SER A 80 18.66 6.46 -1.32
C SER A 80 19.70 7.58 -1.13
N ASN A 81 19.50 8.49 -0.17
CA ASN A 81 20.41 9.59 0.08
C ASN A 81 21.56 9.17 1.02
N SER A 82 22.80 9.35 0.55
CA SER A 82 24.04 9.06 1.31
C SER A 82 24.24 9.92 2.55
N ASN A 83 23.58 11.07 2.65
CA ASN A 83 23.60 11.89 3.86
C ASN A 83 22.71 11.33 4.98
N ASN A 84 21.74 10.45 4.64
CA ASN A 84 20.82 9.86 5.61
C ASN A 84 21.23 8.45 6.06
N PHE A 85 21.98 7.72 5.22
CA PHE A 85 22.35 6.33 5.46
C PHE A 85 23.80 6.07 5.04
N THR A 86 24.57 5.38 5.90
CA THR A 86 25.92 4.90 5.56
C THR A 86 25.92 3.97 4.35
N ILE A 87 24.87 3.14 4.23
CA ILE A 87 24.61 2.32 3.04
C ILE A 87 23.23 2.73 2.51
N PRO A 88 23.16 3.59 1.49
CA PRO A 88 21.89 4.02 0.92
C PRO A 88 21.13 2.87 0.28
N TYR A 89 19.80 2.96 0.29
CA TYR A 89 18.97 1.96 -0.37
C TYR A 89 19.08 2.06 -1.89
N THR A 90 19.34 0.92 -2.52
CA THR A 90 19.09 0.66 -3.94
C THR A 90 17.77 -0.09 -4.09
N ASP A 91 17.29 -0.25 -5.33
CA ASP A 91 16.09 -1.05 -5.63
C ASP A 91 16.19 -2.48 -5.05
N SER A 92 17.33 -3.14 -5.25
CA SER A 92 17.57 -4.49 -4.73
C SER A 92 17.56 -4.53 -3.20
N LEU A 93 18.17 -3.54 -2.54
CA LEU A 93 18.16 -3.46 -1.08
C LEU A 93 16.76 -3.19 -0.52
N PHE A 94 15.94 -2.42 -1.24
CA PHE A 94 14.55 -2.19 -0.87
C PHE A 94 13.71 -3.48 -1.01
N PHE A 95 13.88 -4.24 -2.09
CA PHE A 95 13.20 -5.53 -2.23
C PHE A 95 13.64 -6.54 -1.17
N ARG A 96 14.95 -6.59 -0.87
CA ARG A 96 15.48 -7.41 0.22
C ARG A 96 14.86 -7.06 1.58
N PHE A 97 14.60 -5.78 1.83
CA PHE A 97 13.90 -5.35 3.03
C PHE A 97 12.48 -5.92 3.09
N LEU A 98 11.72 -5.86 1.99
CA LEU A 98 10.36 -6.42 1.93
C LEU A 98 10.35 -7.94 2.11
N ASP A 99 11.29 -8.64 1.48
CA ASP A 99 11.32 -10.11 1.46
C ASP A 99 11.87 -10.72 2.76
N HIS A 100 12.81 -10.04 3.42
CA HIS A 100 13.61 -10.64 4.50
C HIS A 100 13.70 -9.82 5.79
N ASP A 101 13.03 -8.66 5.84
CA ASP A 101 13.08 -7.72 6.98
C ASP A 101 14.54 -7.32 7.32
N LEU A 102 15.34 -7.05 6.28
CA LEU A 102 16.73 -6.63 6.41
C LEU A 102 16.90 -5.17 6.01
N LYS A 103 17.64 -4.42 6.83
CA LYS A 103 18.07 -3.05 6.51
C LYS A 103 19.04 -3.04 5.32
N SER A 104 19.34 -1.86 4.79
CA SER A 104 20.32 -1.69 3.71
C SER A 104 21.70 -2.27 4.05
N ASN A 105 22.11 -2.18 5.32
CA ASN A 105 23.36 -2.77 5.83
C ASN A 105 23.29 -4.28 6.14
N GLY A 106 22.16 -4.95 5.88
CA GLY A 106 22.00 -6.39 6.09
C GLY A 106 21.59 -6.82 7.50
N THR A 107 21.51 -5.89 8.46
CA THR A 107 21.00 -6.20 9.81
C THR A 107 19.48 -6.32 9.84
N LYS A 108 18.90 -7.03 10.82
CA LYS A 108 17.44 -7.16 10.97
C LYS A 108 16.78 -5.80 11.24
N ALA A 109 15.68 -5.52 10.53
CA ALA A 109 14.93 -4.28 10.70
C ALA A 109 13.88 -4.37 11.82
N ASN A 110 13.36 -5.57 12.12
CA ASN A 110 12.44 -5.84 13.24
C ASN A 110 11.16 -4.98 13.18
N ILE A 111 10.66 -4.71 11.98
CA ILE A 111 9.54 -3.78 11.77
C ILE A 111 8.20 -4.34 12.27
N GLY A 112 8.13 -5.66 12.49
CA GLY A 112 6.95 -6.34 13.04
C GLY A 112 5.79 -6.53 12.06
N VAL A 113 5.88 -5.97 10.85
CA VAL A 113 4.97 -6.22 9.72
C VAL A 113 5.74 -6.93 8.61
N ILE A 114 5.20 -8.04 8.11
CA ILE A 114 5.78 -8.82 7.01
C ILE A 114 4.87 -8.69 5.80
N TRP A 115 5.47 -8.41 4.65
CA TRP A 115 4.75 -8.20 3.41
C TRP A 115 4.91 -9.43 2.51
N LYS A 116 3.80 -9.96 2.02
CA LYS A 116 3.76 -10.93 0.94
C LYS A 116 3.40 -10.20 -0.34
N MET A 117 4.37 -9.99 -1.21
CA MET A 117 4.20 -9.26 -2.47
C MET A 117 4.86 -10.04 -3.59
N ALA A 118 4.16 -10.20 -4.71
CA ALA A 118 4.79 -10.66 -5.93
C ALA A 118 5.84 -9.64 -6.41
N ASP A 119 6.83 -10.07 -7.19
CA ASP A 119 7.87 -9.18 -7.70
C ASP A 119 7.33 -7.98 -8.48
N LYS A 120 6.22 -8.18 -9.21
CA LYS A 120 5.53 -7.10 -9.90
C LYS A 120 4.99 -6.05 -8.92
N ASP A 121 4.35 -6.48 -7.84
CA ASP A 121 3.78 -5.57 -6.82
C ASP A 121 4.88 -4.80 -6.08
N LYS A 122 6.02 -5.45 -5.78
CA LYS A 122 7.19 -4.76 -5.20
C LYS A 122 7.72 -3.66 -6.11
N LYS A 123 7.86 -3.95 -7.42
CA LYS A 123 8.30 -2.98 -8.43
C LYS A 123 7.32 -1.82 -8.59
N ASP A 124 6.02 -2.10 -8.64
CA ASP A 124 4.99 -1.08 -8.78
C ASP A 124 4.97 -0.17 -7.53
N LEU A 125 5.08 -0.74 -6.32
CA LEU A 125 5.20 0.01 -5.07
C LEU A 125 6.45 0.91 -5.07
N LEU A 126 7.62 0.36 -5.37
CA LEU A 126 8.86 1.14 -5.41
C LEU A 126 8.80 2.28 -6.43
N THR A 127 8.20 2.03 -7.60
CA THR A 127 7.98 3.06 -8.61
C THR A 127 7.17 4.22 -8.06
N TYR A 128 6.09 3.95 -7.32
CA TYR A 128 5.31 4.98 -6.65
C TYR A 128 6.10 5.70 -5.54
N LEU A 129 6.88 4.98 -4.72
CA LEU A 129 7.70 5.60 -3.66
C LEU A 129 8.80 6.51 -4.20
N LYS A 130 9.22 6.33 -5.46
CA LYS A 130 10.16 7.22 -6.16
C LYS A 130 9.50 8.54 -6.60
N THR A 131 8.18 8.63 -6.65
CA THR A 131 7.45 9.86 -6.99
C THR A 131 7.07 10.70 -5.77
N LEU A 132 7.34 10.22 -4.55
CA LEU A 132 7.02 10.88 -3.28
C LEU A 132 8.19 11.71 -2.74
#